data_AF-A0A7C5W9U6-F1
#
_entry.id   AF-A0A7C5W9U6-F1
#
_cell.length_a   1.000
_cell.length_b   1.000
_cell.length_c   1.000
_cell.angle_alpha   90.00
_cell.angle_beta   90.00
_cell.angle_gamma   90.00
#
_symmetry.space_group_name_H-M   'P 1'
#
loop_
_entity.id
_entity.type
_entity.pdbx_description
1 polymer ?
#
loop_
_entity_poly.entity_id
_entity_poly.type
_entity_poly.pdbx_seq_one_letter_code
_entity_poly.pdbx_strand_id
1 'polypeptide(L)'
;MNMPYYYKIVKHYEACFDKFGESPKGMDWPDEKDLIKRFNIMLCVIRGLSGRVSLLDLGCGIGLLVDYLKDRGLLEKIQYLGIDISEKLIEVA
;
A
#
# COMPACT_ATOMS: atom_id res chain seq x y z
N MET A 1 -11.27 10.46 25.55
CA MET A 1 -10.13 9.51 25.57
C MET A 1 -8.95 10.17 24.86
N ASN A 2 -7.74 10.05 25.40
CA ASN A 2 -6.53 10.52 24.70
C ASN A 2 -6.23 9.57 23.54
N MET A 3 -5.97 10.13 22.35
CA MET A 3 -5.52 9.36 21.20
C MET A 3 -4.21 8.63 21.53
N PRO A 4 -4.08 7.34 21.21
CA PRO A 4 -2.81 6.61 21.33
C PRO A 4 -1.67 7.31 20.59
N TYR A 5 -0.44 7.17 21.09
CA TYR A 5 0.74 7.86 20.54
C TYR A 5 0.97 7.59 19.04
N TYR A 6 0.64 6.38 18.56
CA TYR A 6 0.83 6.00 17.17
C TYR A 6 -0.05 6.80 16.18
N TYR A 7 -1.11 7.49 16.63
CA TYR A 7 -1.91 8.36 15.76
C TYR A 7 -1.12 9.56 15.21
N LYS A 8 0.05 9.88 15.78
CA LYS A 8 0.97 10.84 15.17
C LYS A 8 1.48 10.37 13.80
N ILE A 9 1.62 9.05 13.62
CA ILE A 9 2.05 8.46 12.35
C ILE A 9 0.93 8.63 11.31
N VAL A 10 -0.32 8.39 11.69
CA VAL A 10 -1.49 8.60 10.82
C VAL A 10 -1.54 10.04 10.31
N LYS A 11 -1.43 11.02 11.22
CA LYS A 11 -1.41 12.44 10.86
C LYS A 11 -0.27 12.83 9.92
N HIS A 12 0.89 12.18 10.04
CA HIS A 12 2.03 12.42 9.14
C HIS A 12 1.69 11.99 7.70
N TYR A 13 1.22 10.75 7.52
CA TYR A 13 0.88 10.25 6.19
C TYR A 13 -0.34 10.96 5.58
N GLU A 14 -1.35 11.32 6.38
CA GLU A 14 -2.47 12.14 5.90
C GLU A 14 -2.01 13.53 5.45
N ALA A 15 -1.04 14.14 6.14
CA ALA A 15 -0.47 15.43 5.73
C ALA A 15 0.37 15.31 4.45
N CYS A 16 1.11 14.21 4.27
CA CYS A 16 1.80 13.93 3.00
C CYS A 16 0.79 13.77 1.86
N PHE A 17 -0.30 13.04 2.09
CA PHE A 17 -1.38 12.87 1.13
C PHE A 17 -2.05 14.20 0.76
N ASP A 18 -2.40 15.03 1.75
CA ASP A 18 -2.98 16.35 1.50
C ASP A 18 -2.09 17.25 0.65
N LYS A 19 -0.77 17.07 0.75
CA LYS A 19 0.21 17.87 0.03
C LYS A 19 0.50 17.36 -1.38
N PHE A 20 0.51 16.06 -1.58
CA PHE A 20 1.01 15.44 -2.82
C PHE A 20 -0.02 14.57 -3.56
N GLY A 21 -1.23 14.42 -3.03
CA GLY A 21 -2.33 13.66 -3.62
C GLY A 21 -2.09 12.15 -3.71
N GLU A 22 -2.87 11.49 -4.56
CA GLU A 22 -2.79 10.06 -4.88
C GLU A 22 -1.50 9.72 -5.66
N SER A 23 -0.37 9.77 -4.95
CA SER A 23 0.95 9.50 -5.53
C SER A 23 1.85 8.81 -4.50
N PRO A 24 2.97 8.18 -4.95
CA PRO A 24 3.98 7.67 -4.03
C PRO A 24 4.44 8.70 -2.99
N LYS A 25 4.60 9.97 -3.40
CA LYS A 25 4.95 11.07 -2.50
C LYS A 25 3.86 11.38 -1.47
N GLY A 26 2.60 11.17 -1.83
CA GLY A 26 1.48 11.24 -0.89
C GLY A 26 1.63 10.27 0.26
N MET A 27 2.26 9.12 0.02
CA MET A 27 2.56 8.10 1.02
C MET A 27 3.99 8.20 1.56
N ASP A 28 4.62 9.37 1.46
CA ASP A 28 6.00 9.64 1.89
C ASP A 28 7.08 8.77 1.22
N TRP A 29 6.79 8.22 0.03
CA TRP A 29 7.81 7.58 -0.81
C TRP A 29 8.54 8.65 -1.63
N PRO A 30 9.85 8.88 -1.40
CA PRO A 30 10.58 9.95 -2.08
C PRO A 30 10.95 9.58 -3.53
N ASP A 31 11.16 8.29 -3.80
CA ASP A 31 11.56 7.77 -5.12
C ASP A 31 10.65 6.60 -5.52
N GLU A 32 9.94 6.78 -6.63
CA GLU A 32 9.05 5.78 -7.21
C GLU A 32 9.79 4.52 -7.68
N LYS A 33 11.03 4.64 -8.19
CA LYS A 33 11.83 3.49 -8.61
C LYS A 33 12.16 2.59 -7.43
N ASP A 34 12.42 3.17 -6.26
CA ASP A 34 12.67 2.41 -5.03
C ASP A 34 11.40 1.72 -4.53
N LEU A 35 10.24 2.38 -4.61
CA LEU A 35 8.94 1.77 -4.32
C LEU A 35 8.69 0.55 -5.23
N ILE A 36 8.84 0.72 -6.54
CA ILE A 36 8.68 -0.36 -7.51
C ILE A 36 9.68 -1.49 -7.27
N LYS A 37 10.94 -1.17 -6.92
CA LYS A 37 11.95 -2.17 -6.56
C LYS A 37 11.54 -2.96 -5.31
N ARG A 38 10.99 -2.30 -4.30
CA ARG A 38 10.46 -2.95 -3.09
C ARG A 38 9.33 -3.91 -3.41
N PHE A 39 8.34 -3.49 -4.20
CA PHE A 39 7.26 -4.38 -4.64
C PHE A 39 7.78 -5.61 -5.39
N ASN A 40 8.73 -5.43 -6.30
CA ASN A 40 9.35 -6.54 -7.01
C ASN A 40 10.01 -7.56 -6.09
N ILE A 41 10.76 -7.09 -5.08
CA ILE A 41 11.46 -7.97 -4.12
C ILE A 41 10.46 -8.65 -3.19
N MET A 42 9.50 -7.90 -2.64
CA MET A 42 8.48 -8.43 -1.73
C MET A 42 7.67 -9.54 -2.41
N LEU A 43 7.24 -9.32 -3.65
CA LEU A 43 6.44 -10.30 -4.41
C LEU A 43 7.25 -11.51 -4.90
N CYS A 44 8.58 -11.55 -4.70
CA CYS A 44 9.36 -12.74 -5.02
C CYS A 44 8.95 -13.95 -4.17
N VAL A 45 8.46 -13.74 -2.93
CA VAL A 45 8.09 -14.83 -2.01
C VAL A 45 6.89 -15.65 -2.50
N ILE A 46 6.08 -15.08 -3.40
CA ILE A 46 4.91 -15.75 -3.98
C ILE A 46 5.18 -16.27 -5.41
N ARG A 47 6.40 -16.08 -5.95
CA ARG A 47 6.76 -16.59 -7.27
C ARG A 47 6.83 -18.12 -7.24
N GLY A 48 6.19 -18.74 -8.22
CA GLY A 48 6.21 -20.20 -8.38
C GLY A 48 5.25 -20.95 -7.45
N LEU A 49 4.49 -20.26 -6.60
CA LEU A 49 3.36 -20.88 -5.90
C LEU A 49 2.30 -21.32 -6.93
N SER A 50 1.76 -22.52 -6.75
CA SER A 50 0.65 -23.02 -7.54
C SER A 50 -0.68 -22.56 -6.94
N GLY A 51 -1.62 -22.16 -7.79
CA GLY A 51 -2.95 -21.71 -7.37
C GLY A 51 -3.02 -20.24 -6.93
N ARG A 52 -4.14 -19.89 -6.28
CA ARG A 52 -4.41 -18.53 -5.81
C ARG A 52 -3.76 -18.29 -4.44
N VAL A 53 -3.12 -17.13 -4.27
CA VAL A 53 -2.43 -16.75 -3.03
C VAL A 53 -3.22 -15.69 -2.29
N SER A 54 -3.42 -15.84 -0.99
CA SER A 54 -3.96 -14.77 -0.14
C SER A 54 -2.85 -13.82 0.28
N LEU A 55 -3.03 -12.51 0.02
CA LEU A 55 -2.07 -11.46 0.32
C LEU A 55 -2.75 -10.40 1.19
N LEU A 56 -2.23 -10.20 2.40
CA LEU A 56 -2.60 -9.10 3.29
C LEU A 56 -1.56 -7.99 3.16
N ASP A 57 -2.00 -6.80 2.76
CA ASP A 57 -1.19 -5.57 2.77
C ASP A 57 -1.59 -4.71 3.97
N LEU A 58 -0.80 -4.79 5.04
CA LEU A 58 -1.04 -4.07 6.28
C LEU A 58 -0.29 -2.73 6.27
N GLY A 59 -1.04 -1.64 6.33
CA GLY A 59 -0.55 -0.29 6.00
C GLY A 59 -0.59 -0.03 4.50
N CYS A 60 -1.68 -0.43 3.83
CA CYS A 60 -1.79 -0.34 2.37
C CYS A 60 -1.87 1.10 1.84
N GLY A 61 -2.13 2.09 2.70
CA GLY A 61 -2.37 3.48 2.32
C GLY A 61 -3.44 3.57 1.23
N ILE A 62 -3.13 4.30 0.16
CA ILE A 62 -3.98 4.47 -1.03
C ILE A 62 -3.96 3.29 -2.02
N GLY A 63 -3.42 2.13 -1.65
CA GLY A 63 -3.48 0.94 -2.51
C GLY A 63 -2.39 0.80 -3.58
N LEU A 64 -1.23 1.47 -3.44
CA LEU A 64 -0.16 1.42 -4.44
C LEU A 64 0.30 0.00 -4.82
N LEU A 65 0.25 -0.96 -3.89
CA LEU A 65 0.59 -2.36 -4.19
C LEU A 65 -0.50 -3.06 -4.99
N VAL A 66 -1.79 -2.83 -4.71
CA VAL A 66 -2.87 -3.48 -5.48
C VAL A 66 -2.92 -2.96 -6.91
N ASP A 67 -2.66 -1.66 -7.11
CA ASP A 67 -2.48 -1.08 -8.44
C ASP A 67 -1.30 -1.72 -9.17
N TYR A 68 -0.17 -1.84 -8.49
CA TYR A 68 1.01 -2.51 -9.05
C TYR A 68 0.74 -3.96 -9.47
N LEU A 69 -0.07 -4.70 -8.69
CA LEU A 69 -0.48 -6.07 -9.03
C LEU A 69 -1.45 -6.10 -10.22
N LYS A 70 -2.40 -5.16 -10.27
CA LYS A 70 -3.38 -5.01 -11.35
C LYS A 70 -2.70 -4.69 -12.67
N ASP A 71 -1.79 -3.72 -12.69
CA ASP A 71 -1.06 -3.28 -13.89
C ASP A 71 -0.19 -4.40 -14.50
N ARG A 72 0.20 -5.38 -13.68
CA ARG A 72 0.98 -6.56 -14.12
C ARG A 72 0.14 -7.80 -14.39
N GLY A 73 -1.19 -7.69 -14.33
CA GLY A 73 -2.09 -8.82 -14.55
C GLY A 73 -1.93 -9.93 -13.50
N LEU A 74 -1.44 -9.61 -12.30
CA LEU A 74 -1.21 -10.57 -11.23
C LEU A 74 -2.43 -10.74 -10.31
N LEU A 75 -3.38 -9.80 -10.37
CA LEU A 75 -4.50 -9.74 -9.42
C LEU A 75 -5.43 -10.96 -9.50
N GLU A 76 -5.57 -11.60 -10.66
CA GLU A 76 -6.38 -12.82 -10.80
C GLU A 76 -5.85 -14.01 -9.98
N LYS A 77 -4.53 -14.03 -9.74
CA LYS A 77 -3.86 -15.09 -8.96
C LYS A 77 -3.77 -14.75 -7.48
N ILE A 78 -4.27 -13.58 -7.07
CA ILE A 78 -4.14 -13.08 -5.71
C ILE A 78 -5.53 -12.83 -5.12
N GLN A 79 -5.75 -13.24 -3.88
CA GLN A 79 -6.84 -12.77 -3.04
C GLN A 79 -6.27 -11.68 -2.15
N TYR A 80 -6.44 -10.43 -2.57
CA TYR A 80 -5.86 -9.26 -1.92
C TYR A 80 -6.79 -8.72 -0.82
N LEU A 81 -6.22 -8.34 0.32
CA LEU A 81 -6.87 -7.55 1.36
C LEU A 81 -5.91 -6.45 1.80
N GLY A 82 -6.31 -5.19 1.61
CA GLY A 82 -5.62 -4.02 2.16
C GLY A 82 -6.25 -3.60 3.48
N ILE A 83 -5.42 -3.29 4.48
CA ILE A 83 -5.88 -2.69 5.74
C ILE A 83 -4.98 -1.49 6.01
N ASP A 84 -5.58 -0.34 6.26
CA ASP A 84 -4.89 0.84 6.78
C ASP A 84 -5.67 1.40 7.97
N ILE A 85 -4.98 2.13 8.83
CA ILE A 85 -5.56 2.78 10.00
C ILE A 85 -6.19 4.13 9.65
N SER A 86 -5.78 4.76 8.53
CA SER A 86 -6.38 6.00 8.05
C SER A 86 -7.60 5.69 7.21
N GLU A 87 -8.79 5.99 7.73
CA GLU A 87 -10.05 5.96 6.95
C GLU A 87 -9.94 6.83 5.69
N LYS A 88 -9.31 8.00 5.81
CA LYS A 88 -9.09 8.93 4.71
C LYS A 88 -8.28 8.33 3.55
N LEU A 89 -7.23 7.55 3.86
CA LEU A 89 -6.44 6.90 2.82
C LEU A 89 -7.18 5.70 2.20
N ILE A 90 -7.99 4.99 3.00
CA ILE A 90 -8.83 3.88 2.51
C ILE A 90 -9.96 4.37 1.60
N GLU A 91 -10.55 5.54 1.85
CA GLU A 91 -11.63 6.10 1.02
C GLU A 91 -11.22 6.35 -0.43
N VAL A 92 -9.91 6.48 -0.70
CA VAL A 92 -9.37 6.71 -2.05
C VAL A 92 -8.64 5.49 -2.64
N ALA A 93 -8.60 4.37 -1.90
CA ALA A 93 -7.90 3.14 -2.29
C ALA A 93 -8.71 2.21 -3.21
#